data_AF-A0A9J6FSC4-F1
#
_entry.id   AF-A0A9J6FSC4-F1
#
_cell.length_a   1.000
_cell.length_b   1.000
_cell.length_c   1.000
_cell.angle_alpha   90.00
_cell.angle_beta   90.00
_cell.angle_gamma   90.00
#
_symmetry.space_group_name_H-M   'P 1'
#
loop_
_entity.id
_entity.type
_entity.pdbx_description
1 polymer ?
#
loop_
_entity_poly.entity_id
_entity_poly.type
_entity_poly.pdbx_seq_one_letter_code
_entity_poly.pdbx_strand_id
1 'polypeptide(L)'
;MIICRGRFSRSIYMGCEKQILLLGLLLLLPLVSYALLMNLEPRRPERDTGYFWHVTDFHLDYNYPERGSHRDNGTVRDGLGPYGDISRDSPRLLVESTVEAMKRIEPAVDFVLWTGDNLGLVKNATWADLYNVTRWIGDLLWRVGQRNGTVLVPTLGNHDWVPQNALNVKDAIFYRDFLTQAGLNRFLPEDAWTTFQRGGYYSRQLSGKIRLISLNTAVWYTYNKGERLWPNDQQMTWLRGQLQDAQHRGQKVFISGHVGPGYFSRSSLGGQPSVVLYGDVNDGYQDLISEYKDVVAGQFFGHQHCNCFVILSNRTGTPVSAIQLAASVTPIGKRHPDRQSFVEANNPCVRLYSYRRSTGELLDYSVYYLDLVKANKAALSGQEPQWELLFSASRHLGVSDLTTPSMVELGYRTAGSEDLLLRYINLSTALKYLGPCDSGCRQAYLCAILASRKPFHETCLGRGRDSRLPGIHHRAIIRTGMGPRDVVVGVSVSLFIVAGIIHLARVKRARHDAGTALPAVLVTGAPRSPKCAVLVTENNRSSSTVLMNPVSWAFTSTTLPQLMPQEFLRMEVFLCLPCRNWMYIMEAFVT
;
A
#
# COMPACT_ATOMS: atom_id res chain seq x y z
N MET A 1 49.07 -69.38 59.40
CA MET A 1 49.47 -69.28 57.98
C MET A 1 48.55 -68.22 57.35
N ILE A 2 49.06 -67.00 57.21
CA ILE A 2 48.25 -65.78 56.99
C ILE A 2 48.08 -65.53 55.49
N ILE A 3 46.82 -65.45 55.07
CA ILE A 3 46.36 -65.00 53.76
C ILE A 3 46.39 -63.47 53.76
N CYS A 4 47.03 -62.85 52.76
CA CYS A 4 46.82 -61.44 52.46
C CYS A 4 46.77 -61.16 50.95
N ARG A 5 45.73 -60.39 50.60
CA ARG A 5 45.23 -59.98 49.28
C ARG A 5 46.16 -58.97 48.60
N GLY A 6 46.38 -59.11 47.29
CA GLY A 6 46.91 -58.07 46.41
C GLY A 6 45.87 -57.66 45.35
N ARG A 7 45.43 -56.39 45.37
CA ARG A 7 44.50 -55.77 44.42
C ARG A 7 45.19 -55.52 43.07
N PHE A 8 44.63 -56.04 41.98
CA PHE A 8 44.86 -55.47 40.63
C PHE A 8 43.85 -54.34 40.37
N SER A 9 44.37 -53.17 40.03
CA SER A 9 43.61 -51.93 39.88
C SER A 9 42.76 -51.93 38.60
N ARG A 10 41.44 -51.78 38.77
CA ARG A 10 40.42 -51.53 37.73
C ARG A 10 40.57 -50.17 37.00
N SER A 11 41.63 -49.40 37.26
CA SER A 11 41.71 -48.00 36.84
C SER A 11 42.18 -47.76 35.40
N ILE A 12 42.79 -48.73 34.72
CA ILE A 12 43.38 -48.50 33.39
C ILE A 12 42.36 -48.76 32.26
N TYR A 13 41.42 -49.70 32.44
CA TYR A 13 40.40 -50.00 31.43
C TYR A 13 39.27 -48.95 31.35
N MET A 14 38.90 -48.31 32.47
CA MET A 14 37.86 -47.28 32.48
C MET A 14 38.31 -45.90 31.92
N GLY A 15 39.63 -45.64 31.86
CA GLY A 15 40.16 -44.41 31.27
C GLY A 15 40.11 -44.44 29.74
N CYS A 16 40.35 -45.61 29.15
CA CYS A 16 40.38 -45.79 27.70
C CYS A 16 38.96 -45.73 27.10
N GLU A 17 37.95 -46.34 27.73
CA GLU A 17 36.56 -46.25 27.26
C GLU A 17 36.02 -44.81 27.32
N LYS A 18 36.33 -44.06 28.39
CA LYS A 18 35.90 -42.66 28.50
C LYS A 18 36.62 -41.75 27.49
N GLN A 19 37.89 -42.01 27.20
CA GLN A 19 38.62 -41.27 26.16
C GLN A 19 38.12 -41.60 24.75
N ILE A 20 37.78 -42.85 24.46
CA ILE A 20 37.20 -43.27 23.17
C ILE A 20 35.81 -42.66 22.97
N LEU A 21 34.97 -42.62 24.01
CA LEU A 21 33.67 -41.94 23.97
C LEU A 21 33.81 -40.43 23.77
N LEU A 22 34.79 -39.79 24.42
CA LEU A 22 35.05 -38.36 24.26
C LEU A 22 35.58 -38.02 22.86
N LEU A 23 36.49 -38.85 22.31
CA LEU A 23 36.96 -38.75 20.94
C LEU A 23 35.85 -39.00 19.91
N GLY A 24 34.97 -39.97 20.17
CA GLY A 24 33.78 -40.22 19.35
C GLY A 24 32.81 -39.04 19.34
N LEU A 25 32.54 -38.42 20.50
CA LEU A 25 31.73 -37.20 20.59
C LEU A 25 32.40 -35.99 19.92
N LEU A 26 33.72 -35.84 20.06
CA LEU A 26 34.49 -34.77 19.42
C LEU A 26 34.57 -34.91 17.89
N LEU A 27 34.47 -36.13 17.36
CA LEU A 27 34.38 -36.41 15.92
C LEU A 27 32.94 -36.29 15.38
N LEU A 28 31.93 -36.56 16.20
CA LEU A 28 30.52 -36.40 15.84
C LEU A 28 30.06 -34.94 15.84
N LEU A 29 30.59 -34.09 16.72
CA LEU A 29 30.27 -32.65 16.78
C LEU A 29 30.49 -31.90 15.45
N PRO A 30 31.65 -32.01 14.77
CA PRO A 30 31.85 -31.37 13.48
C PRO A 30 30.99 -32.01 12.37
N LEU A 31 30.65 -33.30 12.45
CA LEU A 31 29.74 -33.96 11.50
C LEU A 31 28.29 -33.49 11.68
N VAL A 32 27.83 -33.29 12.92
CA VAL A 32 26.51 -32.75 13.25
C VAL A 32 26.44 -31.26 12.91
N SER A 33 27.49 -30.48 13.20
CA SER A 33 27.60 -29.09 12.76
C SER A 33 27.65 -28.98 11.25
N TYR A 34 28.36 -29.86 10.55
CA TYR A 34 28.39 -29.91 9.09
C TYR A 34 27.03 -30.33 8.51
N ALA A 35 26.33 -31.30 9.11
CA ALA A 35 24.96 -31.67 8.72
C ALA A 35 23.93 -30.55 9.01
N LEU A 36 24.10 -29.78 10.09
CA LEU A 36 23.32 -28.57 10.37
C LEU A 36 23.64 -27.44 9.38
N LEU A 37 24.90 -27.27 9.00
CA LEU A 37 25.34 -26.30 7.98
C LEU A 37 24.92 -26.70 6.56
N MET A 38 24.81 -27.99 6.27
CA MET A 38 24.33 -28.52 4.97
C MET A 38 22.80 -28.57 4.89
N ASN A 39 22.09 -28.65 6.04
CA ASN A 39 20.65 -28.41 6.12
C ASN A 39 20.28 -26.92 6.20
N LEU A 40 21.25 -26.06 6.50
CA LEU A 40 21.21 -24.64 6.18
C LEU A 40 21.68 -24.47 4.73
N GLU A 41 20.98 -25.09 3.77
CA GLU A 41 20.98 -24.51 2.44
C GLU A 41 20.62 -23.04 2.63
N PRO A 42 21.48 -22.06 2.25
CA PRO A 42 20.98 -20.71 2.12
C PRO A 42 19.86 -20.83 1.11
N ARG A 43 18.59 -20.75 1.59
CA ARG A 43 17.45 -20.58 0.71
C ARG A 43 17.91 -19.52 -0.28
N ARG A 44 18.03 -19.88 -1.56
CA ARG A 44 18.31 -18.91 -2.61
C ARG A 44 17.47 -17.70 -2.27
N PRO A 45 18.04 -16.48 -2.12
CA PRO A 45 17.29 -15.34 -1.64
C PRO A 45 16.05 -15.25 -2.51
N GLU A 46 14.92 -15.61 -1.91
CA GLU A 46 13.63 -15.52 -2.56
C GLU A 46 13.56 -14.08 -3.02
N ARG A 47 13.35 -13.84 -4.32
CA ARG A 47 13.29 -12.47 -4.83
C ARG A 47 12.30 -11.74 -3.94
N ASP A 48 12.75 -10.70 -3.24
CA ASP A 48 11.91 -10.02 -2.24
C ASP A 48 10.67 -9.36 -2.89
N THR A 49 10.67 -9.24 -4.22
CA THR A 49 9.49 -8.86 -5.01
C THR A 49 8.55 -10.02 -5.24
N GLY A 50 7.35 -9.93 -4.67
CA GLY A 50 6.20 -10.79 -4.93
C GLY A 50 5.20 -10.17 -5.89
N TYR A 51 4.31 -11.01 -6.39
CA TYR A 51 3.26 -10.63 -7.34
C TYR A 51 1.92 -11.22 -6.92
N PHE A 52 0.84 -10.49 -7.15
CA PHE A 52 -0.52 -11.01 -6.99
C PHE A 52 -1.47 -10.42 -8.01
N TRP A 53 -2.41 -11.26 -8.47
CA TRP A 53 -3.50 -10.80 -9.32
C TRP A 53 -4.62 -10.21 -8.46
N HIS A 54 -5.25 -9.15 -8.94
CA HIS A 54 -6.54 -8.66 -8.47
C HIS A 54 -7.51 -8.68 -9.64
N VAL A 55 -8.58 -9.45 -9.49
CA VAL A 55 -9.66 -9.63 -10.46
C VAL A 55 -11.01 -9.51 -9.76
N THR A 56 -12.00 -8.92 -10.42
CA THR A 56 -13.25 -8.53 -9.78
C THR A 56 -14.38 -8.41 -10.81
N ASP A 57 -15.63 -8.47 -10.34
CA ASP A 57 -16.81 -8.10 -11.12
C ASP A 57 -16.87 -8.89 -12.43
N PHE A 58 -16.91 -10.22 -12.31
CA PHE A 58 -17.03 -11.13 -13.46
C PHE A 58 -18.40 -11.00 -14.11
N HIS A 59 -19.46 -10.93 -13.29
CA HIS A 59 -20.85 -10.90 -13.71
C HIS A 59 -21.11 -11.82 -14.91
N LEU A 60 -21.05 -13.13 -14.69
CA LEU A 60 -21.35 -14.10 -15.73
C LEU A 60 -22.84 -14.02 -16.10
N ASP A 61 -23.13 -13.75 -17.37
CA ASP A 61 -24.43 -13.97 -17.99
C ASP A 61 -24.43 -15.36 -18.65
N TYR A 62 -24.91 -16.36 -17.93
CA TYR A 62 -25.01 -17.72 -18.48
C TYR A 62 -26.08 -17.86 -19.57
N ASN A 63 -26.93 -16.84 -19.77
CA ASN A 63 -27.89 -16.77 -20.87
C ASN A 63 -27.34 -16.01 -22.08
N TYR A 64 -26.08 -15.56 -22.04
CA TYR A 64 -25.45 -14.92 -23.19
C TYR A 64 -25.41 -15.90 -24.38
N PRO A 65 -25.87 -15.51 -25.58
CA PRO A 65 -25.95 -16.42 -26.71
C PRO A 65 -24.57 -16.85 -27.20
N GLU A 66 -24.34 -18.17 -27.28
CA GLU A 66 -23.04 -18.77 -27.63
C GLU A 66 -22.45 -18.32 -28.98
N ARG A 67 -23.29 -17.85 -29.92
CA ARG A 67 -22.87 -17.43 -31.27
C ARG A 67 -23.02 -15.93 -31.55
N GLY A 68 -23.24 -15.11 -30.52
CA GLY A 68 -23.41 -13.66 -30.72
C GLY A 68 -24.70 -13.26 -31.45
N SER A 69 -25.65 -14.19 -31.62
CA SER A 69 -26.97 -13.93 -32.19
C SER A 69 -28.05 -14.22 -31.16
N HIS A 70 -28.79 -13.19 -30.74
CA HIS A 70 -29.96 -13.34 -29.88
C HIS A 70 -31.24 -13.37 -30.73
N ARG A 71 -32.14 -14.33 -30.47
CA ARG A 71 -33.54 -14.26 -30.93
C ARG A 71 -34.38 -13.75 -29.78
N ASP A 72 -34.90 -12.53 -29.89
CA ASP A 72 -35.91 -12.02 -28.96
C ASP A 72 -37.17 -11.71 -29.77
N ASN A 73 -38.31 -12.29 -29.38
CA ASN A 73 -39.62 -12.05 -29.97
C ASN A 73 -39.69 -12.21 -31.53
N GLY A 74 -38.99 -13.21 -32.07
CA GLY A 74 -38.98 -13.47 -33.52
C GLY A 74 -38.08 -12.52 -34.35
N THR A 75 -37.44 -11.53 -33.73
CA THR A 75 -36.44 -10.68 -34.37
C THR A 75 -35.03 -11.11 -33.98
N VAL A 76 -34.18 -11.39 -34.98
CA VAL A 76 -32.74 -11.59 -34.78
C VAL A 76 -32.14 -10.20 -34.53
N ARG A 77 -31.51 -9.99 -33.37
CA ARG A 77 -30.64 -8.83 -33.18
C ARG A 77 -29.24 -9.23 -33.64
N ASP A 78 -28.90 -8.84 -34.85
CA ASP A 78 -27.52 -8.88 -35.35
C ASP A 78 -26.64 -7.97 -34.47
N GLY A 79 -25.48 -8.46 -34.02
CA GLY A 79 -24.41 -7.59 -33.50
C GLY A 79 -23.93 -7.78 -32.06
N LEU A 80 -24.25 -8.90 -31.38
CA LEU A 80 -23.51 -9.27 -30.17
C LEU A 80 -22.24 -10.03 -30.55
N GLY A 81 -21.12 -9.73 -29.89
CA GLY A 81 -19.85 -10.38 -30.16
C GLY A 81 -19.60 -11.60 -29.26
N PRO A 82 -18.82 -12.60 -29.70
CA PRO A 82 -18.56 -13.80 -28.89
C PRO A 82 -17.91 -13.52 -27.52
N TYR A 83 -17.10 -12.46 -27.42
CA TYR A 83 -16.45 -12.05 -26.17
C TYR A 83 -17.26 -11.06 -25.36
N GLY A 84 -18.46 -10.69 -25.81
CA GLY A 84 -19.36 -9.81 -25.07
C GLY A 84 -19.75 -8.56 -25.84
N ASP A 85 -20.65 -7.80 -25.23
CA ASP A 85 -21.10 -6.49 -25.69
C ASP A 85 -21.31 -5.61 -24.46
N ILE A 86 -21.06 -4.30 -24.61
CA ILE A 86 -21.19 -3.38 -23.47
C ILE A 86 -22.61 -3.30 -22.91
N SER A 87 -23.66 -3.69 -23.64
CA SER A 87 -25.03 -3.72 -23.11
C SER A 87 -25.37 -4.97 -22.30
N ARG A 88 -24.40 -5.87 -22.10
CA ARG A 88 -24.58 -7.17 -21.46
C ARG A 88 -23.44 -7.48 -20.50
N ASP A 89 -23.76 -8.36 -19.57
CA ASP A 89 -22.79 -8.99 -18.70
C ASP A 89 -21.92 -10.01 -19.44
N SER A 90 -20.88 -10.53 -18.76
CA SER A 90 -19.84 -11.34 -19.40
C SER A 90 -20.39 -12.65 -19.95
N PRO A 91 -20.14 -13.00 -21.23
CA PRO A 91 -20.30 -14.38 -21.66
C PRO A 91 -19.25 -15.28 -21.01
N ARG A 92 -19.55 -16.58 -20.97
CA ARG A 92 -18.62 -17.62 -20.51
C ARG A 92 -17.25 -17.52 -21.18
N LEU A 93 -17.23 -17.31 -22.49
CA LEU A 93 -16.00 -17.23 -23.28
C LEU A 93 -15.07 -16.09 -22.83
N LEU A 94 -15.64 -14.95 -22.39
CA LEU A 94 -14.85 -13.85 -21.83
C LEU A 94 -14.21 -14.25 -20.51
N VAL A 95 -15.00 -14.86 -19.60
CA VAL A 95 -14.49 -15.30 -18.29
C VAL A 95 -13.35 -16.32 -18.44
N GLU A 96 -13.50 -17.29 -19.34
CA GLU A 96 -12.46 -18.27 -19.64
C GLU A 96 -11.20 -17.60 -20.24
N SER A 97 -11.39 -16.69 -21.21
CA SER A 97 -10.31 -15.92 -21.83
C SER A 97 -9.51 -15.10 -20.82
N THR A 98 -10.18 -14.46 -19.86
CA THR A 98 -9.56 -13.70 -18.77
C THR A 98 -8.59 -14.57 -17.96
N VAL A 99 -9.05 -15.74 -17.51
CA VAL A 99 -8.24 -16.62 -16.67
C VAL A 99 -7.06 -17.22 -17.45
N GLU A 100 -7.27 -17.57 -18.72
CA GLU A 100 -6.17 -18.02 -19.58
C GLU A 100 -5.15 -16.89 -19.85
N ALA A 101 -5.58 -15.63 -19.95
CA ALA A 101 -4.68 -14.50 -20.05
C ALA A 101 -3.83 -14.32 -18.79
N MET A 102 -4.44 -14.37 -17.60
CA MET A 102 -3.72 -14.31 -16.32
C MET A 102 -2.62 -15.38 -16.25
N LYS A 103 -2.95 -16.63 -16.64
CA LYS A 103 -2.00 -17.76 -16.69
C LYS A 103 -0.85 -17.54 -17.67
N ARG A 104 -1.12 -16.94 -18.83
CA ARG A 104 -0.08 -16.67 -19.85
C ARG A 104 0.83 -15.51 -19.46
N ILE A 105 0.26 -14.47 -18.85
CA ILE A 105 0.98 -13.23 -18.52
C ILE A 105 1.88 -13.41 -17.31
N GLU A 106 1.33 -13.88 -16.19
CA GLU A 106 2.08 -14.11 -14.96
C GLU A 106 1.50 -15.30 -14.18
N PRO A 107 1.98 -16.53 -14.44
CA PRO A 107 1.54 -17.72 -13.73
C PRO A 107 2.18 -17.88 -12.34
N ALA A 108 3.26 -17.14 -12.03
CA ALA A 108 4.01 -17.27 -10.78
C ALA A 108 3.66 -16.14 -9.79
N VAL A 109 2.40 -16.14 -9.34
CA VAL A 109 1.90 -15.22 -8.31
C VAL A 109 1.81 -15.88 -6.93
N ASP A 110 1.98 -15.08 -5.88
CA ASP A 110 1.84 -15.53 -4.48
C ASP A 110 0.38 -15.80 -4.12
N PHE A 111 -0.53 -14.97 -4.64
CA PHE A 111 -1.96 -15.12 -4.43
C PHE A 111 -2.78 -14.49 -5.56
N VAL A 112 -4.06 -14.85 -5.62
CA VAL A 112 -5.08 -14.21 -6.45
C VAL A 112 -6.12 -13.62 -5.51
N LEU A 113 -6.28 -12.30 -5.55
CA LEU A 113 -7.34 -11.58 -4.87
C LEU A 113 -8.55 -11.47 -5.81
N TRP A 114 -9.69 -12.01 -5.37
CA TRP A 114 -10.93 -12.06 -6.13
C TRP A 114 -12.04 -11.35 -5.35
N THR A 115 -12.38 -10.13 -5.75
CA THR A 115 -13.27 -9.27 -4.96
C THR A 115 -14.75 -9.36 -5.32
N GLY A 116 -15.24 -10.53 -5.76
CA GLY A 116 -16.68 -10.82 -5.84
C GLY A 116 -17.41 -10.32 -7.10
N ASP A 117 -18.74 -10.31 -7.00
CA ASP A 117 -19.71 -10.00 -8.07
C ASP A 117 -19.62 -10.98 -9.26
N ASN A 118 -20.12 -12.19 -8.98
CA ASN A 118 -19.88 -13.36 -9.84
C ASN A 118 -21.00 -13.58 -10.84
N LEU A 119 -22.26 -13.48 -10.40
CA LEU A 119 -23.42 -13.68 -11.25
C LEU A 119 -23.89 -12.32 -11.83
N GLY A 120 -24.11 -12.30 -13.14
CA GLY A 120 -24.67 -11.13 -13.82
C GLY A 120 -26.15 -10.92 -13.54
N LEU A 121 -26.72 -9.89 -14.16
CA LEU A 121 -28.13 -9.54 -14.05
C LEU A 121 -29.01 -10.52 -14.85
N VAL A 122 -29.22 -11.71 -14.30
CA VAL A 122 -30.05 -12.77 -14.93
C VAL A 122 -31.45 -12.81 -14.31
N LYS A 123 -32.48 -12.85 -15.16
CA LYS A 123 -33.88 -12.97 -14.72
C LYS A 123 -34.12 -14.35 -14.08
N ASN A 124 -34.84 -14.37 -12.96
CA ASN A 124 -35.20 -15.60 -12.22
C ASN A 124 -34.00 -16.43 -11.77
N ALA A 125 -32.84 -15.80 -11.56
CA ALA A 125 -31.69 -16.46 -10.96
C ALA A 125 -32.08 -17.13 -9.63
N THR A 126 -31.50 -18.29 -9.36
CA THR A 126 -31.67 -19.05 -8.12
C THR A 126 -30.41 -19.03 -7.28
N TRP A 127 -30.53 -19.42 -6.00
CA TRP A 127 -29.37 -19.65 -5.14
C TRP A 127 -28.40 -20.69 -5.72
N ALA A 128 -28.92 -21.75 -6.32
CA ALA A 128 -28.12 -22.79 -6.95
C ALA A 128 -27.29 -22.24 -8.13
N ASP A 129 -27.88 -21.35 -8.94
CA ASP A 129 -27.16 -20.70 -10.05
C ASP A 129 -25.99 -19.87 -9.51
N LEU A 130 -26.24 -19.03 -8.51
CA LEU A 130 -25.20 -18.21 -7.88
C LEU A 130 -24.06 -19.07 -7.30
N TYR A 131 -24.39 -20.13 -6.56
CA TYR A 131 -23.38 -21.02 -5.99
C TYR A 131 -22.60 -21.78 -7.06
N ASN A 132 -23.26 -22.24 -8.13
CA ASN A 132 -22.60 -22.93 -9.24
C ASN A 132 -21.66 -22.01 -10.02
N VAL A 133 -22.10 -20.79 -10.33
CA VAL A 133 -21.28 -19.78 -11.01
C VAL A 133 -20.08 -19.39 -10.15
N THR A 134 -20.30 -19.12 -8.87
CA THR A 134 -19.22 -18.80 -7.92
C THR A 134 -18.21 -19.94 -7.84
N ARG A 135 -18.68 -21.19 -7.70
CA ARG A 135 -17.81 -22.37 -7.65
C ARG A 135 -17.00 -22.53 -8.93
N TRP A 136 -17.62 -22.35 -10.09
CA TRP A 136 -16.97 -22.47 -11.40
C TRP A 136 -15.91 -21.39 -11.63
N ILE A 137 -16.17 -20.13 -11.26
CA ILE A 137 -15.18 -19.05 -11.30
C ILE A 137 -14.04 -19.35 -10.33
N GLY A 138 -14.34 -19.80 -9.11
CA GLY A 138 -13.33 -20.22 -8.14
C GLY A 138 -12.43 -21.33 -8.66
N ASP A 139 -12.99 -22.33 -9.33
CA ASP A 139 -12.24 -23.43 -9.97
C ASP A 139 -11.34 -22.94 -11.11
N LEU A 140 -11.82 -21.98 -11.91
CA LEU A 140 -11.01 -21.34 -12.94
C LEU A 140 -9.83 -20.58 -12.33
N LEU A 141 -10.08 -19.71 -11.37
CA LEU A 141 -9.04 -18.89 -10.73
C LEU A 141 -8.03 -19.74 -9.98
N TRP A 142 -8.47 -20.82 -9.33
CA TRP A 142 -7.59 -21.78 -8.68
C TRP A 142 -6.57 -22.41 -9.65
N ARG A 143 -6.94 -22.58 -10.92
CA ARG A 143 -6.02 -23.09 -11.97
C ARG A 143 -4.93 -22.10 -12.38
N VAL A 144 -5.03 -20.82 -12.03
CA VAL A 144 -3.98 -19.83 -12.34
C VAL A 144 -2.66 -20.20 -11.66
N GLY A 145 -2.74 -20.63 -10.40
CA GLY A 145 -1.57 -20.77 -9.54
C GLY A 145 -1.36 -22.15 -8.89
N GLN A 146 -2.14 -23.15 -9.30
CA GLN A 146 -2.09 -24.52 -8.77
C GLN A 146 -0.67 -25.13 -8.72
N ARG A 147 0.22 -24.72 -9.63
CA ARG A 147 1.58 -25.26 -9.72
C ARG A 147 2.59 -24.59 -8.79
N ASN A 148 2.24 -23.45 -8.19
CA ASN A 148 3.18 -22.57 -7.48
C ASN A 148 2.81 -22.33 -6.00
N GLY A 149 1.85 -23.06 -5.45
CA GLY A 149 1.38 -22.85 -4.07
C GLY A 149 0.58 -21.55 -3.88
N THR A 150 0.13 -20.94 -4.97
CA THR A 150 -0.70 -19.73 -4.97
C THR A 150 -2.00 -19.97 -4.20
N VAL A 151 -2.39 -18.98 -3.40
CA VAL A 151 -3.66 -19.03 -2.67
C VAL A 151 -4.72 -18.15 -3.31
N LEU A 152 -5.97 -18.60 -3.34
CA LEU A 152 -7.11 -17.78 -3.77
C LEU A 152 -7.73 -17.10 -2.55
N VAL A 153 -8.03 -15.81 -2.69
CA VAL A 153 -8.59 -14.96 -1.62
C VAL A 153 -9.89 -14.35 -2.14
N PRO A 154 -11.05 -15.02 -1.92
CA PRO A 154 -12.34 -14.49 -2.32
C PRO A 154 -12.90 -13.46 -1.33
N THR A 155 -13.63 -12.48 -1.86
CA THR A 155 -14.49 -11.55 -1.12
C THR A 155 -15.87 -11.55 -1.76
N LEU A 156 -16.94 -11.41 -0.96
CA LEU A 156 -18.31 -11.32 -1.48
C LEU A 156 -18.63 -9.91 -1.97
N GLY A 157 -19.27 -9.83 -3.13
CA GLY A 157 -19.84 -8.61 -3.68
C GLY A 157 -21.34 -8.47 -3.44
N ASN A 158 -21.92 -7.35 -3.86
CA ASN A 158 -23.33 -7.05 -3.64
C ASN A 158 -24.28 -7.83 -4.56
N HIS A 159 -23.78 -8.37 -5.68
CA HIS A 159 -24.52 -9.31 -6.54
C HIS A 159 -24.32 -10.78 -6.14
N ASP A 160 -23.47 -11.06 -5.15
CA ASP A 160 -23.34 -12.40 -4.57
C ASP A 160 -24.49 -12.72 -3.60
N TRP A 161 -25.71 -12.32 -3.96
CA TRP A 161 -26.97 -12.57 -3.27
C TRP A 161 -28.11 -12.59 -4.30
N VAL A 162 -29.13 -13.44 -4.09
CA VAL A 162 -30.29 -13.55 -4.99
C VAL A 162 -31.59 -13.20 -4.26
N PRO A 163 -32.35 -12.16 -4.67
CA PRO A 163 -32.00 -11.12 -5.66
C PRO A 163 -30.98 -10.11 -5.10
N GLN A 164 -30.13 -9.56 -5.94
CA GLN A 164 -28.96 -8.75 -5.57
C GLN A 164 -29.25 -7.58 -4.61
N ASN A 165 -28.20 -7.13 -3.93
CA ASN A 165 -28.20 -6.04 -2.94
C ASN A 165 -29.10 -6.32 -1.74
N ALA A 166 -29.04 -7.52 -1.16
CA ALA A 166 -29.81 -7.84 0.05
C ALA A 166 -29.00 -8.67 1.06
N LEU A 167 -27.67 -8.49 1.11
CA LEU A 167 -26.82 -9.19 2.05
C LEU A 167 -27.22 -8.86 3.49
N ASN A 168 -27.42 -9.92 4.28
CA ASN A 168 -27.78 -9.84 5.69
C ASN A 168 -26.75 -10.58 6.53
N VAL A 169 -26.13 -9.91 7.51
CA VAL A 169 -25.12 -10.53 8.39
C VAL A 169 -25.71 -11.57 9.35
N LYS A 170 -27.03 -11.55 9.60
CA LYS A 170 -27.69 -12.54 10.48
C LYS A 170 -27.95 -13.88 9.80
N ASP A 171 -27.78 -13.96 8.49
CA ASP A 171 -28.02 -15.18 7.73
C ASP A 171 -26.77 -16.09 7.72
N ALA A 172 -26.51 -16.73 8.87
CA ALA A 172 -25.39 -17.66 9.00
C ALA A 172 -25.51 -18.88 8.06
N ILE A 173 -26.74 -19.23 7.64
CA ILE A 173 -26.99 -20.31 6.69
C ILE A 173 -26.47 -19.92 5.31
N PHE A 174 -26.79 -18.71 4.84
CA PHE A 174 -26.27 -18.17 3.58
C PHE A 174 -24.73 -18.19 3.54
N TYR A 175 -24.04 -17.68 4.56
CA TYR A 175 -22.58 -17.67 4.55
C TYR A 175 -21.98 -19.08 4.65
N ARG A 176 -22.61 -19.98 5.42
CA ARG A 176 -22.21 -21.39 5.44
C ARG A 176 -22.38 -22.03 4.06
N ASP A 177 -23.45 -21.73 3.36
CA ASP A 177 -23.73 -22.29 2.04
C ASP A 177 -22.77 -21.71 0.98
N PHE A 178 -22.28 -20.48 1.12
CA PHE A 178 -21.14 -20.01 0.33
C PHE A 178 -19.85 -20.79 0.61
N LEU A 179 -19.58 -21.16 1.86
CA LEU A 179 -18.43 -22.03 2.16
C LEU A 179 -18.58 -23.40 1.52
N THR A 180 -19.74 -24.04 1.66
CA THR A 180 -19.94 -25.44 1.28
C THR A 180 -20.43 -25.63 -0.14
N GLN A 181 -21.49 -24.92 -0.55
CA GLN A 181 -22.10 -25.04 -1.87
C GLN A 181 -21.35 -24.19 -2.91
N ALA A 182 -20.95 -22.95 -2.62
CA ALA A 182 -20.08 -22.22 -3.56
C ALA A 182 -18.61 -22.70 -3.51
N GLY A 183 -18.26 -23.57 -2.56
CA GLY A 183 -16.97 -24.24 -2.48
C GLY A 183 -15.82 -23.33 -2.04
N LEU A 184 -16.13 -22.24 -1.32
CA LEU A 184 -15.12 -21.31 -0.79
C LEU A 184 -14.29 -21.92 0.35
N ASN A 185 -14.79 -22.96 1.03
CA ASN A 185 -14.06 -23.69 2.07
C ASN A 185 -12.73 -24.30 1.57
N ARG A 186 -12.62 -24.57 0.26
CA ARG A 186 -11.38 -25.06 -0.37
C ARG A 186 -10.27 -24.00 -0.42
N PHE A 187 -10.65 -22.74 -0.34
CA PHE A 187 -9.74 -21.60 -0.49
C PHE A 187 -9.47 -20.93 0.85
N LEU A 188 -10.46 -20.84 1.74
CA LEU A 188 -10.31 -20.23 3.06
C LEU A 188 -9.59 -21.18 4.04
N PRO A 189 -8.68 -20.67 4.89
CA PRO A 189 -8.12 -21.49 5.97
C PRO A 189 -9.22 -21.86 6.98
N GLU A 190 -9.10 -23.02 7.62
CA GLU A 190 -10.16 -23.57 8.48
C GLU A 190 -10.52 -22.65 9.67
N ASP A 191 -9.52 -21.94 10.21
CA ASP A 191 -9.69 -20.97 11.30
C ASP A 191 -10.51 -19.73 10.88
N ALA A 192 -10.60 -19.44 9.58
CA ALA A 192 -11.42 -18.36 9.04
C ALA A 192 -12.91 -18.74 8.92
N TRP A 193 -13.27 -20.03 8.91
CA TRP A 193 -14.63 -20.46 8.58
C TRP A 193 -15.67 -19.94 9.56
N THR A 194 -15.37 -19.93 10.86
CA THR A 194 -16.30 -19.42 11.88
C THR A 194 -16.55 -17.92 11.71
N THR A 195 -15.54 -17.11 11.41
CA THR A 195 -15.73 -15.68 11.17
C THR A 195 -16.48 -15.44 9.86
N PHE A 196 -16.16 -16.19 8.81
CA PHE A 196 -16.88 -16.12 7.54
C PHE A 196 -18.37 -16.46 7.71
N GLN A 197 -18.71 -17.51 8.45
CA GLN A 197 -20.10 -17.87 8.72
C GLN A 197 -20.87 -16.80 9.51
N ARG A 198 -20.19 -15.96 10.29
CA ARG A 198 -20.82 -14.87 11.05
C ARG A 198 -21.19 -13.66 10.20
N GLY A 199 -20.58 -13.47 9.04
CA GLY A 199 -20.85 -12.25 8.26
C GLY A 199 -20.09 -12.09 6.94
N GLY A 200 -19.49 -13.14 6.39
CA GLY A 200 -18.79 -13.12 5.10
C GLY A 200 -17.41 -12.45 5.11
N TYR A 201 -16.88 -12.11 6.28
CA TYR A 201 -15.55 -11.52 6.46
C TYR A 201 -14.60 -12.46 7.20
N TYR A 202 -13.31 -12.34 6.93
CA TYR A 202 -12.27 -13.19 7.53
C TYR A 202 -10.88 -12.59 7.37
N SER A 203 -9.91 -13.14 8.09
CA SER A 203 -8.49 -12.82 7.90
C SER A 203 -7.71 -14.05 7.45
N ARG A 204 -6.60 -13.81 6.76
CA ARG A 204 -5.66 -14.84 6.30
C ARG A 204 -4.24 -14.35 6.51
N GLN A 205 -3.39 -15.20 7.06
CA GLN A 205 -1.96 -14.95 7.10
C GLN A 205 -1.36 -15.25 5.72
N LEU A 206 -0.77 -14.25 5.05
CA LEU A 206 -0.04 -14.45 3.79
C LEU A 206 1.43 -14.83 4.04
N SER A 207 2.04 -14.22 5.06
CA SER A 207 3.38 -14.53 5.56
C SER A 207 3.48 -14.15 7.03
N GLY A 208 4.57 -14.46 7.72
CA GLY A 208 4.78 -13.98 9.10
C GLY A 208 4.73 -12.45 9.26
N LYS A 209 4.87 -11.69 8.15
CA LYS A 209 4.91 -10.22 8.12
C LYS A 209 3.66 -9.57 7.53
N ILE A 210 2.85 -10.31 6.77
CA ILE A 210 1.71 -9.74 6.03
C ILE A 210 0.45 -10.54 6.34
N ARG A 211 -0.57 -9.84 6.81
CA ARG A 211 -1.94 -10.36 6.99
C ARG A 211 -2.86 -9.73 5.96
N LEU A 212 -3.72 -10.53 5.36
CA LEU A 212 -4.82 -10.04 4.53
C LEU A 212 -6.12 -10.13 5.31
N ILE A 213 -6.94 -9.08 5.24
CA ILE A 213 -8.27 -9.00 5.82
C ILE A 213 -9.27 -8.83 4.67
N SER A 214 -10.20 -9.77 4.52
CA SER A 214 -11.31 -9.70 3.56
C SER A 214 -12.58 -9.28 4.29
N LEU A 215 -13.10 -8.11 3.95
CA LEU A 215 -14.30 -7.52 4.51
C LEU A 215 -15.50 -7.78 3.62
N ASN A 216 -16.64 -8.04 4.23
CA ASN A 216 -17.93 -7.97 3.56
C ASN A 216 -18.42 -6.52 3.61
N THR A 217 -17.94 -5.70 2.67
CA THR A 217 -18.34 -4.29 2.59
C THR A 217 -19.66 -4.07 1.82
N ALA A 218 -20.19 -5.12 1.17
CA ALA A 218 -21.49 -5.06 0.51
C ALA A 218 -22.65 -4.80 1.50
N VAL A 219 -22.50 -5.18 2.78
CA VAL A 219 -23.49 -4.85 3.83
C VAL A 219 -23.48 -3.37 4.23
N TRP A 220 -22.41 -2.65 3.91
CA TRP A 220 -22.25 -1.21 4.15
C TRP A 220 -22.72 -0.34 2.98
N TYR A 221 -23.05 -0.98 1.86
CA TYR A 221 -23.44 -0.32 0.61
C TYR A 221 -24.79 0.38 0.76
N THR A 222 -24.92 1.61 0.26
CA THR A 222 -26.17 2.39 0.40
C THR A 222 -27.38 1.76 -0.27
N TYR A 223 -27.17 0.94 -1.30
CA TYR A 223 -28.23 0.24 -2.00
C TYR A 223 -28.51 -1.16 -1.44
N ASN A 224 -27.81 -1.59 -0.38
CA ASN A 224 -28.14 -2.83 0.30
C ASN A 224 -29.51 -2.72 0.98
N LYS A 225 -30.38 -3.68 0.70
CA LYS A 225 -31.74 -3.80 1.26
C LYS A 225 -31.76 -4.61 2.57
N GLY A 226 -30.61 -5.15 2.97
CA GLY A 226 -30.43 -5.82 4.25
C GLY A 226 -30.47 -4.85 5.43
N GLU A 227 -30.35 -5.40 6.64
CA GLU A 227 -30.35 -4.61 7.87
C GLU A 227 -29.11 -3.70 7.97
N ARG A 228 -29.34 -2.44 8.37
CA ARG A 228 -28.25 -1.50 8.68
C ARG A 228 -27.65 -1.84 10.04
N LEU A 229 -26.33 -2.02 10.08
CA LEU A 229 -25.62 -2.55 11.26
C LEU A 229 -25.15 -1.46 12.24
N TRP A 230 -24.97 -0.24 11.75
CA TRP A 230 -24.41 0.86 12.55
C TRP A 230 -25.41 1.34 13.63
N PRO A 231 -24.96 1.66 14.87
CA PRO A 231 -23.57 1.69 15.36
C PRO A 231 -23.02 0.35 15.89
N ASN A 232 -23.84 -0.69 15.98
CA ASN A 232 -23.48 -1.99 16.58
C ASN A 232 -22.84 -2.95 15.58
N ASP A 233 -21.92 -2.45 14.76
CA ASP A 233 -21.27 -3.21 13.70
C ASP A 233 -20.16 -4.13 14.26
N GLN A 234 -20.46 -5.43 14.29
CA GLN A 234 -19.53 -6.47 14.76
C GLN A 234 -18.33 -6.65 13.82
N GLN A 235 -18.49 -6.40 12.52
CA GLN A 235 -17.39 -6.46 11.56
C GLN A 235 -16.40 -5.30 11.81
N MET A 236 -16.90 -4.09 12.05
CA MET A 236 -16.04 -2.94 12.37
C MET A 236 -15.28 -3.15 13.69
N THR A 237 -15.95 -3.72 14.70
CA THR A 237 -15.33 -4.08 15.97
C THR A 237 -14.25 -5.15 15.79
N TRP A 238 -14.55 -6.19 15.01
CA TRP A 238 -13.61 -7.25 14.68
C TRP A 238 -12.40 -6.74 13.89
N LEU A 239 -12.61 -5.85 12.91
CA LEU A 239 -11.55 -5.24 12.11
C LEU A 239 -10.56 -4.46 13.00
N ARG A 240 -11.06 -3.67 13.97
CA ARG A 240 -10.18 -3.00 14.94
C ARG A 240 -9.30 -4.01 15.69
N GLY A 241 -9.88 -5.10 16.18
CA GLY A 241 -9.13 -6.16 16.85
C GLY A 241 -8.06 -6.79 15.97
N GLN A 242 -8.35 -7.02 14.68
CA GLN A 242 -7.37 -7.55 13.73
C GLN A 242 -6.21 -6.58 13.46
N LEU A 243 -6.51 -5.29 13.32
CA LEU A 243 -5.51 -4.24 13.11
C LEU A 243 -4.62 -4.06 14.34
N GLN A 244 -5.21 -4.06 15.54
CA GLN A 244 -4.49 -3.99 16.80
C GLN A 244 -3.56 -5.20 17.00
N ASP A 245 -4.04 -6.42 16.75
CA ASP A 245 -3.19 -7.62 16.82
C ASP A 245 -2.05 -7.59 15.79
N ALA A 246 -2.34 -7.15 14.56
CA ALA A 246 -1.30 -6.98 13.54
C ALA A 246 -0.23 -5.96 13.97
N GLN A 247 -0.65 -4.84 14.57
CA GLN A 247 0.26 -3.84 15.12
C GLN A 247 1.18 -4.45 16.20
N HIS A 248 0.61 -5.16 17.18
CA HIS A 248 1.38 -5.82 18.24
C HIS A 248 2.38 -6.85 17.71
N ARG A 249 2.03 -7.53 16.61
CA ARG A 249 2.89 -8.54 15.97
C ARG A 249 3.88 -7.94 14.95
N GLY A 250 3.87 -6.63 14.74
CA GLY A 250 4.69 -5.97 13.73
C GLY A 250 4.39 -6.44 12.31
N GLN A 251 3.13 -6.76 12.03
CA GLN A 251 2.63 -7.15 10.71
C GLN A 251 2.10 -5.93 9.94
N LYS A 252 2.21 -5.99 8.61
CA LYS A 252 1.44 -5.12 7.72
C LYS A 252 0.14 -5.80 7.31
N VAL A 253 -0.85 -4.97 7.00
CA VAL A 253 -2.20 -5.42 6.65
C VAL A 253 -2.55 -4.99 5.24
N PHE A 254 -2.99 -5.96 4.44
CA PHE A 254 -3.76 -5.73 3.21
C PHE A 254 -5.24 -5.88 3.53
N ILE A 255 -6.04 -4.91 3.10
CA ILE A 255 -7.50 -4.97 3.25
C ILE A 255 -8.11 -5.18 1.87
N SER A 256 -9.07 -6.09 1.79
CA SER A 256 -9.90 -6.29 0.63
C SER A 256 -11.36 -6.14 1.00
N GLY A 257 -12.15 -5.64 0.06
CA GLY A 257 -13.60 -5.53 0.13
C GLY A 257 -14.14 -5.51 -1.28
N HIS A 258 -15.45 -5.62 -1.46
CA HIS A 258 -16.04 -5.40 -2.78
C HIS A 258 -16.32 -3.92 -3.01
N VAL A 259 -17.16 -3.34 -2.15
CA VAL A 259 -17.57 -1.93 -2.20
C VAL A 259 -16.58 -1.07 -1.42
N GLY A 260 -15.91 -0.13 -2.10
CA GLY A 260 -14.92 0.77 -1.49
C GLY A 260 -15.55 2.02 -0.84
N PRO A 261 -14.92 2.60 0.21
CA PRO A 261 -15.35 3.87 0.81
C PRO A 261 -15.20 5.06 -0.16
N GLY A 262 -15.90 6.15 0.15
CA GLY A 262 -15.92 7.38 -0.63
C GLY A 262 -17.15 7.52 -1.53
N TYR A 263 -16.91 8.03 -2.73
CA TYR A 263 -17.94 8.44 -3.68
C TYR A 263 -17.71 7.78 -5.04
N PHE A 264 -18.77 7.66 -5.82
CA PHE A 264 -18.63 7.23 -7.21
C PHE A 264 -17.80 8.25 -8.00
N SER A 265 -16.90 7.73 -8.84
CA SER A 265 -15.98 8.56 -9.64
C SER A 265 -16.68 9.45 -10.67
N ARG A 266 -17.96 9.19 -10.95
CA ARG A 266 -18.82 10.05 -11.78
C ARG A 266 -20.17 10.27 -11.11
N SER A 267 -20.80 11.37 -11.49
CA SER A 267 -22.21 11.63 -11.22
C SER A 267 -23.03 11.62 -12.49
N SER A 268 -24.32 11.38 -12.32
CA SER A 268 -25.34 11.83 -13.25
C SER A 268 -25.10 13.28 -13.67
N LEU A 269 -25.18 13.59 -14.97
CA LEU A 269 -25.13 14.97 -15.47
C LEU A 269 -26.18 15.85 -14.74
N GLY A 270 -25.70 16.84 -13.99
CA GLY A 270 -26.52 17.75 -13.17
C GLY A 270 -26.90 17.23 -11.77
N GLY A 271 -26.46 16.01 -11.39
CA GLY A 271 -26.65 15.43 -10.07
C GLY A 271 -25.36 15.44 -9.23
N GLN A 272 -25.52 15.36 -7.91
CA GLN A 272 -24.41 15.13 -6.99
C GLN A 272 -23.98 13.65 -7.07
N PRO A 273 -22.68 13.31 -7.10
CA PRO A 273 -22.20 11.94 -6.97
C PRO A 273 -22.78 11.29 -5.71
N SER A 274 -23.30 10.08 -5.86
CA SER A 274 -23.85 9.33 -4.73
C SER A 274 -22.71 8.82 -3.85
N VAL A 275 -22.95 8.87 -2.54
CA VAL A 275 -22.08 8.20 -1.57
C VAL A 275 -22.18 6.69 -1.81
N VAL A 276 -21.06 5.99 -1.72
CA VAL A 276 -21.04 4.53 -1.97
C VAL A 276 -21.46 3.78 -0.70
N LEU A 277 -20.84 4.09 0.44
CA LEU A 277 -21.20 3.50 1.73
C LEU A 277 -22.15 4.42 2.51
N TYR A 278 -22.91 3.89 3.47
CA TYR A 278 -23.61 4.75 4.42
C TYR A 278 -22.64 5.73 5.09
N GLY A 279 -23.00 7.01 5.18
CA GLY A 279 -22.06 8.08 5.52
C GLY A 279 -21.38 7.92 6.89
N ASP A 280 -22.12 7.45 7.89
CA ASP A 280 -21.59 7.11 9.22
C ASP A 280 -20.60 5.95 9.18
N VAL A 281 -20.88 4.91 8.40
CA VAL A 281 -19.96 3.77 8.19
C VAL A 281 -18.72 4.21 7.41
N ASN A 282 -18.88 5.04 6.37
CA ASN A 282 -17.78 5.62 5.60
C ASN A 282 -16.84 6.43 6.49
N ASP A 283 -17.38 7.26 7.37
CA ASP A 283 -16.60 8.05 8.32
C ASP A 283 -15.96 7.17 9.40
N GLY A 284 -16.69 6.20 9.95
CA GLY A 284 -16.20 5.26 10.95
C GLY A 284 -15.05 4.38 10.44
N TYR A 285 -15.16 3.90 9.19
CA TYR A 285 -14.10 3.17 8.52
C TYR A 285 -12.84 4.04 8.38
N GLN A 286 -12.99 5.27 7.87
CA GLN A 286 -11.85 6.17 7.70
C GLN A 286 -11.21 6.60 9.03
N ASP A 287 -11.99 6.73 10.10
CA ASP A 287 -11.47 6.98 11.44
C ASP A 287 -10.60 5.81 11.93
N LEU A 288 -11.07 4.57 11.72
CA LEU A 288 -10.32 3.37 12.08
C LEU A 288 -9.04 3.23 11.24
N ILE A 289 -9.10 3.47 9.93
CA ILE A 289 -7.90 3.47 9.08
C ILE A 289 -6.93 4.57 9.51
N SER A 290 -7.42 5.75 9.91
CA SER A 290 -6.57 6.82 10.44
C SER A 290 -5.83 6.41 11.72
N GLU A 291 -6.45 5.61 12.59
CA GLU A 291 -5.87 5.08 13.83
C GLU A 291 -4.72 4.09 13.53
N TYR A 292 -4.88 3.25 12.50
CA TYR A 292 -3.94 2.18 12.13
C TYR A 292 -3.22 2.42 10.80
N LYS A 293 -3.04 3.69 10.39
CA LYS A 293 -2.44 4.07 9.09
C LYS A 293 -1.03 3.52 8.85
N ASP A 294 -0.27 3.28 9.93
CA ASP A 294 1.08 2.73 9.85
C ASP A 294 1.09 1.19 9.75
N VAL A 295 -0.05 0.54 9.95
CA VAL A 295 -0.24 -0.91 9.86
C VAL A 295 -0.80 -1.31 8.50
N VAL A 296 -1.77 -0.54 7.99
CA VAL A 296 -2.43 -0.80 6.71
C VAL A 296 -1.51 -0.39 5.56
N ALA A 297 -1.04 -1.38 4.79
CA ALA A 297 -0.10 -1.17 3.68
C ALA A 297 -0.78 -1.12 2.30
N GLY A 298 -2.02 -1.60 2.19
CA GLY A 298 -2.76 -1.64 0.93
C GLY A 298 -4.24 -1.94 1.13
N GLN A 299 -5.09 -1.36 0.28
CA GLN A 299 -6.53 -1.59 0.30
C GLN A 299 -7.07 -1.76 -1.13
N PHE A 300 -7.85 -2.81 -1.38
CA PHE A 300 -8.20 -3.27 -2.73
C PHE A 300 -9.70 -3.56 -2.84
N PHE A 301 -10.37 -2.92 -3.79
CA PHE A 301 -11.82 -3.01 -3.99
C PHE A 301 -12.19 -3.09 -5.48
N GLY A 302 -13.44 -3.43 -5.77
CA GLY A 302 -14.02 -3.51 -7.11
C GLY A 302 -15.25 -2.58 -7.24
N HIS A 303 -16.38 -3.15 -7.68
CA HIS A 303 -17.73 -2.57 -7.68
C HIS A 303 -17.97 -1.43 -8.68
N GLN A 304 -17.06 -0.45 -8.79
CA GLN A 304 -17.25 0.71 -9.66
C GLN A 304 -16.91 0.43 -11.14
N HIS A 305 -16.38 -0.76 -11.45
CA HIS A 305 -15.98 -1.15 -12.81
C HIS A 305 -14.95 -0.21 -13.47
N CYS A 306 -14.14 0.51 -12.66
CA CYS A 306 -13.16 1.46 -13.17
C CYS A 306 -11.78 1.29 -12.54
N ASN A 307 -10.73 1.58 -13.32
CA ASN A 307 -9.37 1.68 -12.81
C ASN A 307 -9.20 3.01 -12.09
N CYS A 308 -9.53 3.04 -10.80
CA CYS A 308 -9.61 4.26 -10.01
C CYS A 308 -8.86 4.12 -8.67
N PHE A 309 -8.66 5.23 -7.97
CA PHE A 309 -8.17 5.24 -6.60
C PHE A 309 -8.83 6.36 -5.79
N VAL A 310 -8.89 6.19 -4.47
CA VAL A 310 -9.45 7.20 -3.54
C VAL A 310 -8.45 7.46 -2.42
N ILE A 311 -8.23 8.73 -2.12
CA ILE A 311 -7.46 9.19 -0.96
C ILE A 311 -8.40 9.29 0.23
N LEU A 312 -8.13 8.50 1.26
CA LEU A 312 -8.85 8.57 2.53
C LEU A 312 -8.26 9.66 3.40
N SER A 313 -9.13 10.38 4.11
CA SER A 313 -8.72 11.44 5.03
C SER A 313 -9.22 11.20 6.44
N ASN A 314 -8.52 11.76 7.42
CA ASN A 314 -9.07 11.92 8.76
C ASN A 314 -10.17 13.00 8.78
N ARG A 315 -10.76 13.25 9.95
CA ARG A 315 -11.82 14.26 10.14
C ARG A 315 -11.38 15.70 9.85
N THR A 316 -10.08 16.00 9.85
CA THR A 316 -9.54 17.33 9.52
C THR A 316 -9.18 17.48 8.04
N GLY A 317 -9.40 16.44 7.23
CA GLY A 317 -9.08 16.45 5.79
C GLY A 317 -7.61 16.11 5.49
N THR A 318 -6.84 15.66 6.48
CA THR A 318 -5.46 15.19 6.25
C THR A 318 -5.50 13.80 5.61
N PRO A 319 -4.81 13.58 4.48
CA PRO A 319 -4.69 12.24 3.90
C PRO A 319 -4.05 11.23 4.87
N VAL A 320 -4.63 10.04 4.97
CA VAL A 320 -4.17 8.98 5.89
C VAL A 320 -3.93 7.63 5.21
N SER A 321 -4.59 7.37 4.08
CA SER A 321 -4.41 6.14 3.30
C SER A 321 -4.89 6.36 1.86
N ALA A 322 -4.57 5.42 0.97
CA ALA A 322 -5.21 5.31 -0.33
C ALA A 322 -5.88 3.94 -0.48
N ILE A 323 -6.95 3.87 -1.27
CA ILE A 323 -7.57 2.62 -1.73
C ILE A 323 -7.41 2.50 -3.24
N GLN A 324 -7.29 1.27 -3.72
CA GLN A 324 -7.24 0.94 -5.14
C GLN A 324 -8.58 0.32 -5.57
N LEU A 325 -9.18 0.85 -6.62
CA LEU A 325 -10.38 0.31 -7.26
C LEU A 325 -9.97 -0.34 -8.59
N ALA A 326 -10.31 -1.61 -8.77
CA ALA A 326 -10.05 -2.35 -10.00
C ALA A 326 -11.23 -2.25 -10.98
N ALA A 327 -10.92 -2.15 -12.27
CA ALA A 327 -11.92 -2.32 -13.32
C ALA A 327 -12.39 -3.78 -13.40
N SER A 328 -13.61 -3.96 -13.90
CA SER A 328 -14.29 -5.25 -13.98
C SER A 328 -13.80 -6.10 -15.15
N VAL A 329 -14.10 -7.40 -15.07
CA VAL A 329 -14.07 -8.29 -16.24
C VAL A 329 -15.29 -8.06 -17.12
N THR A 330 -16.47 -7.83 -16.54
CA THR A 330 -17.66 -7.51 -17.33
C THR A 330 -17.50 -6.18 -18.07
N PRO A 331 -17.89 -6.10 -19.36
CA PRO A 331 -17.91 -4.85 -20.10
C PRO A 331 -19.21 -4.06 -19.89
N ILE A 332 -20.13 -4.56 -19.05
CA ILE A 332 -21.48 -4.01 -18.95
C ILE A 332 -21.44 -2.53 -18.57
N GLY A 333 -22.22 -1.75 -19.31
CA GLY A 333 -22.48 -0.36 -19.07
C GLY A 333 -23.50 0.17 -20.07
N LYS A 334 -23.97 1.39 -19.89
CA LYS A 334 -24.93 1.95 -20.85
C LYS A 334 -24.22 2.42 -22.12
N ARG A 335 -24.74 2.02 -23.29
CA ARG A 335 -24.26 2.46 -24.62
C ARG A 335 -24.31 3.99 -24.80
N HIS A 336 -25.23 4.64 -24.09
CA HIS A 336 -25.32 6.09 -23.96
C HIS A 336 -25.33 6.43 -22.47
N PRO A 337 -24.40 7.26 -21.97
CA PRO A 337 -24.48 7.75 -20.60
C PRO A 337 -25.76 8.57 -20.47
N ASP A 338 -26.77 8.03 -19.78
CA ASP A 338 -27.93 8.81 -19.36
C ASP A 338 -27.70 9.38 -17.95
N ARG A 339 -28.54 10.35 -17.57
CA ARG A 339 -28.41 11.11 -16.32
C ARG A 339 -28.68 10.29 -15.05
N GLN A 340 -28.62 8.95 -15.07
CA GLN A 340 -29.07 8.09 -13.96
C GLN A 340 -28.19 6.87 -13.68
N SER A 341 -27.16 6.57 -14.47
CA SER A 341 -26.36 5.35 -14.26
C SER A 341 -24.95 5.66 -13.74
N PHE A 342 -24.55 4.97 -12.67
CA PHE A 342 -23.23 5.08 -12.05
C PHE A 342 -22.22 4.03 -12.56
N VAL A 343 -22.67 3.05 -13.35
CA VAL A 343 -21.83 1.98 -13.91
C VAL A 343 -21.46 2.32 -15.35
N GLU A 344 -20.16 2.42 -15.60
CA GLU A 344 -19.60 2.77 -16.90
C GLU A 344 -19.21 1.51 -17.67
N ALA A 345 -19.39 1.56 -18.99
CA ALA A 345 -18.82 0.51 -19.82
C ALA A 345 -17.30 0.66 -19.84
N ASN A 346 -16.58 -0.40 -19.49
CA ASN A 346 -15.15 -0.52 -19.66
C ASN A 346 -14.83 -1.65 -20.63
N ASN A 347 -13.61 -1.65 -21.16
CA ASN A 347 -13.07 -2.88 -21.69
C ASN A 347 -12.72 -3.83 -20.52
N PRO A 348 -12.90 -5.15 -20.66
CA PRO A 348 -12.56 -6.15 -19.64
C PRO A 348 -11.13 -5.99 -19.15
N CYS A 349 -10.92 -6.07 -17.84
CA CYS A 349 -9.62 -5.81 -17.21
C CYS A 349 -9.23 -6.87 -16.15
N VAL A 350 -7.92 -7.04 -15.97
CA VAL A 350 -7.29 -7.67 -14.80
C VAL A 350 -6.08 -6.86 -14.36
N ARG A 351 -5.76 -6.87 -13.06
CA ARG A 351 -4.65 -6.07 -12.51
C ARG A 351 -3.62 -6.95 -11.81
N LEU A 352 -2.36 -6.82 -12.18
CA LEU A 352 -1.21 -7.49 -11.55
C LEU A 352 -0.48 -6.49 -10.66
N TYR A 353 -0.39 -6.77 -9.38
CA TYR A 353 0.42 -5.98 -8.44
C TYR A 353 1.79 -6.60 -8.25
N SER A 354 2.77 -5.75 -7.97
CA SER A 354 4.06 -6.14 -7.40
C SER A 354 4.24 -5.51 -6.03
N TYR A 355 4.84 -6.25 -5.10
CA TYR A 355 5.00 -5.82 -3.72
C TYR A 355 6.25 -6.43 -3.09
N ARG A 356 6.71 -5.87 -1.97
CA ARG A 356 7.82 -6.41 -1.21
C ARG A 356 7.33 -7.45 -0.19
N ARG A 357 7.74 -8.71 -0.33
CA ARG A 357 7.33 -9.83 0.55
C ARG A 357 7.73 -9.61 2.00
N SER A 358 8.90 -8.99 2.23
CA SER A 358 9.43 -8.74 3.57
C SER A 358 8.72 -7.62 4.33
N THR A 359 8.20 -6.59 3.62
CA THR A 359 7.63 -5.39 4.26
C THR A 359 6.16 -5.15 3.96
N GLY A 360 5.57 -5.80 2.94
CA GLY A 360 4.23 -5.51 2.45
C GLY A 360 4.12 -4.22 1.63
N GLU A 361 5.23 -3.54 1.33
CA GLU A 361 5.23 -2.32 0.52
C GLU A 361 4.76 -2.61 -0.91
N LEU A 362 3.75 -1.86 -1.38
CA LEU A 362 3.26 -1.96 -2.75
C LEU A 362 4.15 -1.16 -3.70
N LEU A 363 4.70 -1.83 -4.71
CA LEU A 363 5.72 -1.27 -5.61
C LEU A 363 5.12 -0.73 -6.91
N ASP A 364 4.24 -1.48 -7.56
CA ASP A 364 3.59 -1.05 -8.80
C ASP A 364 2.38 -1.93 -9.08
N TYR A 365 1.53 -1.51 -10.02
CA TYR A 365 0.56 -2.38 -10.66
C TYR A 365 0.58 -2.20 -12.17
N SER A 366 0.24 -3.27 -12.89
CA SER A 366 -0.02 -3.28 -14.32
C SER A 366 -1.45 -3.74 -14.57
N VAL A 367 -2.20 -2.97 -15.35
CA VAL A 367 -3.54 -3.34 -15.81
C VAL A 367 -3.42 -3.92 -17.21
N TYR A 368 -3.97 -5.12 -17.40
CA TYR A 368 -4.14 -5.74 -18.69
C TYR A 368 -5.60 -5.68 -19.08
N TYR A 369 -5.87 -5.46 -20.35
CA TYR A 369 -7.22 -5.30 -20.84
C TYR A 369 -7.44 -6.08 -22.15
N LEU A 370 -8.70 -6.37 -22.44
CA LEU A 370 -9.13 -6.90 -23.72
C LEU A 370 -9.86 -5.81 -24.49
N ASP A 371 -9.32 -5.36 -25.63
CA ASP A 371 -10.09 -4.51 -26.53
C ASP A 371 -11.25 -5.33 -27.12
N LEU A 372 -12.45 -5.09 -26.60
CA LEU A 372 -13.63 -5.89 -26.90
C LEU A 372 -13.99 -5.86 -28.39
N VAL A 373 -13.75 -4.73 -29.06
CA VAL A 373 -14.04 -4.59 -30.50
C VAL A 373 -13.05 -5.42 -31.31
N LYS A 374 -11.75 -5.33 -31.00
CA LYS A 374 -10.72 -6.16 -31.67
C LYS A 374 -10.97 -7.64 -31.41
N ALA A 375 -11.27 -8.02 -30.17
CA ALA A 375 -11.51 -9.42 -29.77
C ALA A 375 -12.69 -10.02 -30.54
N ASN A 376 -13.81 -9.31 -30.61
CA ASN A 376 -14.98 -9.76 -31.35
C ASN A 376 -14.71 -9.88 -32.86
N LYS A 377 -13.93 -8.96 -33.44
CA LYS A 377 -13.51 -9.05 -34.85
C LYS A 377 -12.59 -10.26 -35.10
N ALA A 378 -11.63 -10.51 -34.20
CA ALA A 378 -10.72 -11.65 -34.26
C ALA A 378 -11.48 -12.98 -34.20
N ALA A 379 -12.49 -13.08 -33.33
CA ALA A 379 -13.34 -14.25 -33.18
C ALA A 379 -14.03 -14.65 -34.51
N LEU A 380 -14.49 -13.68 -35.29
CA LEU A 380 -15.12 -13.93 -36.60
C LEU A 380 -14.17 -14.57 -37.62
N SER A 381 -12.86 -14.39 -37.43
CA SER A 381 -11.81 -14.97 -38.28
C SER A 381 -11.18 -16.22 -37.64
N GLY A 382 -11.77 -16.76 -36.56
CA GLY A 382 -11.25 -17.92 -35.83
C GLY A 382 -9.95 -17.65 -35.06
N GLN A 383 -9.64 -16.39 -34.77
CA GLN A 383 -8.44 -15.99 -34.04
C GLN A 383 -8.71 -15.82 -32.55
N GLU A 384 -7.71 -16.20 -31.73
CA GLU A 384 -7.73 -16.04 -30.28
C GLU A 384 -7.66 -14.56 -29.85
N PRO A 385 -8.34 -14.17 -28.76
CA PRO A 385 -8.40 -12.82 -28.26
C PRO A 385 -7.06 -12.43 -27.64
N GLN A 386 -6.56 -11.25 -27.97
CA GLN A 386 -5.29 -10.76 -27.45
C GLN A 386 -5.52 -9.81 -26.27
N TRP A 387 -5.07 -10.23 -25.09
CA TRP A 387 -5.01 -9.37 -23.91
C TRP A 387 -3.71 -8.57 -23.95
N GLU A 388 -3.82 -7.27 -23.80
CA GLU A 388 -2.70 -6.33 -23.97
C GLU A 388 -2.44 -5.60 -22.64
N LEU A 389 -1.18 -5.22 -22.40
CA LEU A 389 -0.86 -4.29 -21.30
C LEU A 389 -1.50 -2.94 -21.61
N LEU A 390 -2.45 -2.51 -20.79
CA LEU A 390 -3.05 -1.19 -20.90
C LEU A 390 -2.10 -0.13 -20.35
N PHE A 391 -1.74 -0.27 -19.07
CA PHE A 391 -0.83 0.66 -18.40
C PHE A 391 -0.21 0.06 -17.15
N SER A 392 0.91 0.63 -16.72
CA SER A 392 1.40 0.50 -15.35
C SER A 392 1.34 1.85 -14.63
N ALA A 393 1.12 1.83 -13.31
CA ALA A 393 1.01 3.06 -12.53
C ALA A 393 2.30 3.87 -12.61
N SER A 394 3.45 3.22 -12.44
CA SER A 394 4.76 3.89 -12.53
C SER A 394 5.00 4.59 -13.87
N ARG A 395 4.75 3.90 -14.99
CA ARG A 395 5.06 4.40 -16.34
C ARG A 395 4.09 5.47 -16.81
N HIS A 396 2.79 5.30 -16.55
CA HIS A 396 1.75 6.14 -17.16
C HIS A 396 1.23 7.23 -16.23
N LEU A 397 1.25 6.99 -14.93
CA LEU A 397 0.85 7.94 -13.89
C LEU A 397 2.07 8.60 -13.20
N GLY A 398 3.27 8.05 -13.40
CA GLY A 398 4.52 8.67 -12.95
C GLY A 398 4.72 8.61 -11.44
N VAL A 399 4.29 7.52 -10.78
CA VAL A 399 4.53 7.26 -9.36
C VAL A 399 5.76 6.37 -9.17
N SER A 400 6.51 6.53 -8.07
CA SER A 400 7.65 5.66 -7.75
C SER A 400 7.23 4.32 -7.15
N ASP A 401 6.12 4.34 -6.44
CA ASP A 401 5.55 3.23 -5.69
C ASP A 401 4.05 3.51 -5.44
N LEU A 402 3.36 2.58 -4.78
CA LEU A 402 1.95 2.71 -4.43
C LEU A 402 1.74 2.97 -2.93
N THR A 403 2.75 3.48 -2.23
CA THR A 403 2.60 3.89 -0.83
C THR A 403 1.64 5.06 -0.69
N THR A 404 1.05 5.24 0.50
CA THR A 404 0.14 6.36 0.76
C THR A 404 0.71 7.72 0.36
N PRO A 405 1.97 8.09 0.71
CA PRO A 405 2.55 9.35 0.25
C PRO A 405 2.57 9.52 -1.27
N SER A 406 2.99 8.48 -2.02
CA SER A 406 3.06 8.51 -3.49
C SER A 406 1.69 8.62 -4.14
N MET A 407 0.69 7.92 -3.60
CA MET A 407 -0.69 8.00 -4.08
C MET A 407 -1.31 9.37 -3.79
N VAL A 408 -1.02 9.97 -2.64
CA VAL A 408 -1.45 11.33 -2.29
C VAL A 408 -0.81 12.36 -3.22
N GLU A 409 0.49 12.23 -3.49
CA GLU A 409 1.19 13.07 -4.48
C GLU A 409 0.56 12.96 -5.86
N LEU A 410 0.26 11.73 -6.32
CA LEU A 410 -0.45 11.49 -7.57
C LEU A 410 -1.82 12.17 -7.61
N GLY A 411 -2.59 12.09 -6.52
CA GLY A 411 -3.90 12.76 -6.41
C GLY A 411 -3.78 14.27 -6.63
N TYR A 412 -2.82 14.92 -5.97
CA TYR A 412 -2.59 16.36 -6.13
C TYR A 412 -2.04 16.73 -7.51
N ARG A 413 -1.12 15.94 -8.07
CA ARG A 413 -0.61 16.13 -9.44
C ARG A 413 -1.73 16.00 -10.48
N THR A 414 -2.64 15.05 -10.29
CA THR A 414 -3.80 14.85 -11.16
C THR A 414 -4.74 16.06 -11.10
N ALA A 415 -4.95 16.65 -9.92
CA ALA A 415 -5.73 17.89 -9.79
C ALA A 415 -5.04 19.13 -10.40
N GLY A 416 -3.70 19.14 -10.46
CA GLY A 416 -2.92 20.25 -11.01
C GLY A 416 -2.61 20.15 -12.51
N SER A 417 -2.95 19.05 -13.19
CA SER A 417 -2.60 18.80 -14.60
C SER A 417 -3.78 18.24 -15.37
N GLU A 418 -4.29 19.03 -16.32
CA GLU A 418 -5.38 18.61 -17.20
C GLU A 418 -5.01 17.39 -18.04
N ASP A 419 -3.78 17.34 -18.57
CA ASP A 419 -3.29 16.20 -19.36
C ASP A 419 -3.26 14.90 -18.54
N LEU A 420 -2.79 14.97 -17.28
CA LEU A 420 -2.76 13.81 -16.40
C LEU A 420 -4.17 13.36 -16.01
N LEU A 421 -5.07 14.31 -15.74
CA LEU A 421 -6.48 14.01 -15.44
C LEU A 421 -7.16 13.34 -16.64
N LEU A 422 -7.02 13.87 -17.84
CA LEU A 422 -7.61 13.26 -19.05
C LEU A 422 -7.03 11.88 -19.34
N ARG A 423 -5.72 11.70 -19.15
CA ARG A 423 -5.07 10.39 -19.23
C ARG A 423 -5.66 9.41 -18.20
N TYR A 424 -5.78 9.83 -16.94
CA TYR A 424 -6.37 9.02 -15.87
C TYR A 424 -7.81 8.62 -16.20
N ILE A 425 -8.63 9.55 -16.68
CA ILE A 425 -10.02 9.28 -17.08
C ILE A 425 -10.09 8.24 -18.20
N ASN A 426 -9.27 8.37 -19.24
CA ASN A 426 -9.23 7.39 -20.34
C ASN A 426 -8.77 6.00 -19.87
N LEU A 427 -7.81 5.93 -18.96
CA LEU A 427 -7.35 4.67 -18.38
C LEU A 427 -8.38 4.06 -17.43
N SER A 428 -9.19 4.88 -16.76
CA SER A 428 -10.23 4.42 -15.83
C SER A 428 -11.26 3.53 -16.50
N THR A 429 -11.61 3.80 -17.77
CA THR A 429 -12.55 3.01 -18.59
C THR A 429 -11.86 2.05 -19.54
N ALA A 430 -10.55 1.83 -19.36
CA ALA A 430 -9.72 1.00 -20.24
C ALA A 430 -9.82 1.40 -21.72
N LEU A 431 -9.67 2.70 -21.98
CA LEU A 431 -9.77 3.35 -23.30
C LEU A 431 -11.13 3.24 -23.96
N LYS A 432 -12.16 2.79 -23.23
CA LYS A 432 -13.52 2.82 -23.75
C LYS A 432 -13.99 4.27 -23.81
N TYR A 433 -14.26 4.75 -25.02
CA TYR A 433 -14.85 6.07 -25.22
C TYR A 433 -16.32 6.07 -24.84
N LEU A 434 -16.68 6.91 -23.88
CA LEU A 434 -18.05 7.06 -23.36
C LEU A 434 -18.65 8.43 -23.69
N GLY A 435 -18.04 9.18 -24.60
CA GLY A 435 -18.38 10.58 -24.86
C GLY A 435 -17.39 11.58 -24.25
N PRO A 436 -17.56 12.88 -24.51
CA PRO A 436 -16.69 13.92 -23.95
C PRO A 436 -16.87 14.03 -22.43
N CYS A 437 -15.76 14.09 -21.70
CA CYS A 437 -15.76 14.39 -20.27
C CYS A 437 -15.64 15.91 -20.07
N ASP A 438 -16.78 16.57 -19.84
CA ASP A 438 -16.85 18.02 -19.64
C ASP A 438 -16.27 18.46 -18.28
N SER A 439 -16.42 19.74 -17.93
CA SER A 439 -15.94 20.25 -16.63
C SER A 439 -16.58 19.55 -15.43
N GLY A 440 -17.87 19.16 -15.52
CA GLY A 440 -18.57 18.50 -14.42
C GLY A 440 -18.07 17.06 -14.23
N CYS A 441 -17.91 16.33 -15.33
CA CYS A 441 -17.30 15.00 -15.32
C CYS A 441 -15.88 15.04 -14.71
N ARG A 442 -15.03 15.99 -15.12
CA ARG A 442 -13.69 16.16 -14.56
C ARG A 442 -13.70 16.48 -13.07
N GLN A 443 -14.62 17.36 -12.64
CA GLN A 443 -14.78 17.69 -11.23
C GLN A 443 -15.21 16.47 -10.40
N ALA A 444 -16.14 15.65 -10.90
CA ALA A 444 -16.60 14.44 -10.22
C ALA A 444 -15.44 13.46 -9.97
N TYR A 445 -14.59 13.20 -10.97
CA TYR A 445 -13.40 12.36 -10.78
C TYR A 445 -12.45 12.94 -9.74
N LEU A 446 -12.13 14.24 -9.81
CA LEU A 446 -11.23 14.87 -8.85
C LEU A 446 -11.78 14.82 -7.41
N CYS A 447 -13.08 15.08 -7.23
CA CYS A 447 -13.71 15.03 -5.93
C CYS A 447 -13.83 13.60 -5.39
N ALA A 448 -14.05 12.60 -6.24
CA ALA A 448 -14.02 11.21 -5.81
C ALA A 448 -12.61 10.77 -5.38
N ILE A 449 -11.56 11.25 -6.06
CA ILE A 449 -10.16 10.95 -5.68
C ILE A 449 -9.80 11.61 -4.35
N LEU A 450 -10.06 12.91 -4.20
CA LEU A 450 -9.45 13.72 -3.13
C LEU A 450 -10.37 13.97 -1.92
N ALA A 451 -11.67 13.72 -2.05
CA ALA A 451 -12.66 14.09 -1.04
C ALA A 451 -13.56 12.89 -0.69
N SER A 452 -13.01 11.98 0.11
CA SER A 452 -13.67 10.75 0.56
C SER A 452 -14.71 10.93 1.68
N ARG A 453 -14.86 12.15 2.23
CA ARG A 453 -15.85 12.46 3.28
C ARG A 453 -16.81 13.55 2.81
N LYS A 454 -18.04 13.48 3.32
CA LYS A 454 -19.16 14.32 2.87
C LYS A 454 -18.86 15.83 2.87
N PRO A 455 -18.38 16.45 3.96
CA PRO A 455 -18.18 17.91 3.96
C PRO A 455 -17.15 18.36 2.92
N PHE A 456 -16.07 17.58 2.72
CA PHE A 456 -15.05 17.87 1.73
C PHE A 456 -15.56 17.61 0.31
N HIS A 457 -16.35 16.56 0.12
CA HIS A 457 -16.88 16.18 -1.18
C HIS A 457 -17.89 17.22 -1.70
N GLU A 458 -18.83 17.63 -0.85
CA GLU A 458 -19.81 18.69 -1.16
C GLU A 458 -19.10 20.01 -1.45
N THR A 459 -18.08 20.37 -0.65
CA THR A 459 -17.26 21.57 -0.90
C THR A 459 -16.49 21.47 -2.23
N CYS A 460 -15.97 20.29 -2.56
CA CYS A 460 -15.25 20.07 -3.80
C CYS A 460 -16.16 20.22 -5.03
N LEU A 461 -17.39 19.70 -4.97
CA LEU A 461 -18.35 19.80 -6.07
C LEU A 461 -19.00 21.18 -6.20
N GLY A 462 -19.20 21.88 -5.08
CA GLY A 462 -19.80 23.22 -5.05
C GLY A 462 -18.90 24.32 -5.65
N ARG A 463 -17.63 24.02 -5.93
CA ARG A 463 -16.71 24.94 -6.62
C ARG A 463 -17.05 24.99 -8.10
N GLY A 464 -17.81 26.00 -8.51
CA GLY A 464 -17.87 26.42 -9.91
C GLY A 464 -16.47 26.73 -10.46
N ARG A 465 -16.36 26.74 -11.80
CA ARG A 465 -15.16 26.73 -12.70
C ARG A 465 -13.88 27.52 -12.31
N ASP A 466 -13.78 28.23 -11.19
CA ASP A 466 -12.75 29.24 -10.96
C ASP A 466 -12.09 29.23 -9.57
N SER A 467 -11.94 28.06 -8.92
CA SER A 467 -11.20 28.02 -7.65
C SER A 467 -10.35 26.77 -7.48
N ARG A 468 -9.01 26.96 -7.56
CA ARG A 468 -8.00 25.99 -7.10
C ARG A 468 -8.47 25.42 -5.75
N LEU A 469 -8.44 24.09 -5.61
CA LEU A 469 -8.68 23.39 -4.35
C LEU A 469 -8.00 24.17 -3.21
N PRO A 470 -8.68 24.37 -2.06
CA PRO A 470 -8.07 25.18 -1.01
C PRO A 470 -6.77 24.46 -0.67
N GLY A 471 -5.67 25.22 -0.60
CA GLY A 471 -4.40 24.65 -0.16
C GLY A 471 -4.63 24.02 1.20
N ILE A 472 -4.81 22.70 1.22
CA ILE A 472 -4.56 21.88 2.40
C ILE A 472 -3.12 22.21 2.70
N HIS A 473 -2.91 22.99 3.77
CA HIS A 473 -1.67 23.70 4.04
C HIS A 473 -0.47 22.86 3.62
N HIS A 474 0.24 23.33 2.59
CA HIS A 474 1.57 22.86 2.25
C HIS A 474 2.46 23.09 3.48
N ARG A 475 2.50 22.13 4.40
CA ARG A 475 3.81 21.72 4.89
C ARG A 475 4.37 20.89 3.76
N ALA A 476 5.20 21.54 2.95
CA ALA A 476 6.16 20.85 2.13
C ALA A 476 6.76 19.73 2.99
N ILE A 477 6.46 18.48 2.64
CA ILE A 477 7.31 17.38 3.02
C ILE A 477 8.59 17.64 2.23
N ILE A 478 9.45 18.48 2.80
CA ILE A 478 10.84 18.57 2.39
C ILE A 478 11.33 17.14 2.56
N ARG A 479 11.61 16.48 1.43
CA ARG A 479 12.37 15.23 1.41
C ARG A 479 13.66 15.49 2.20
N THR A 480 13.72 15.05 3.45
CA THR A 480 14.99 14.82 4.15
C THR A 480 15.56 13.45 3.74
N GLY A 481 15.41 13.10 2.46
CA GLY A 481 16.07 11.95 1.86
C GLY A 481 17.40 12.43 1.31
N MET A 482 18.49 12.17 2.05
CA MET A 482 19.84 12.37 1.56
C MET A 482 20.00 11.60 0.24
N GLY A 483 20.32 12.31 -0.84
CA GLY A 483 20.60 11.67 -2.12
C GLY A 483 21.94 10.92 -2.06
N PRO A 484 22.22 10.04 -3.04
CA PRO A 484 23.50 9.35 -3.15
C PRO A 484 24.70 10.32 -3.18
N ARG A 485 24.51 11.52 -3.75
CA ARG A 485 25.51 12.60 -3.74
C ARG A 485 25.77 13.14 -2.34
N ASP A 486 24.74 13.29 -1.51
CA ASP A 486 24.88 13.81 -0.14
C ASP A 486 25.55 12.78 0.79
N VAL A 487 25.31 11.50 0.57
CA VAL A 487 26.01 10.40 1.25
C VAL A 487 27.49 10.38 0.88
N VAL A 488 27.82 10.54 -0.41
CA VAL A 488 29.21 10.60 -0.88
C VAL A 488 29.94 11.82 -0.32
N VAL A 489 29.29 12.98 -0.28
CA VAL A 489 29.85 14.20 0.34
C VAL A 489 30.05 13.99 1.85
N GLY A 490 29.07 13.42 2.56
CA GLY A 490 29.17 13.15 3.99
C GLY A 490 30.28 12.16 4.35
N VAL A 491 30.44 11.08 3.58
CA VAL A 491 31.52 10.11 3.76
C VAL A 491 32.88 10.74 3.46
N SER A 492 32.98 11.56 2.42
CA SER A 492 34.23 12.24 2.05
C SER A 492 34.67 13.22 3.15
N VAL A 493 33.76 14.05 3.66
CA VAL A 493 34.05 15.01 4.74
C VAL A 493 34.47 14.26 6.01
N SER A 494 33.81 13.16 6.35
CA SER A 494 34.14 12.34 7.52
C SER A 494 35.55 11.72 7.41
N LEU A 495 35.93 11.23 6.22
CA LEU A 495 37.27 10.70 5.97
C LEU A 495 38.35 11.79 6.08
N PHE A 496 38.09 13.01 5.60
CA PHE A 496 39.02 14.13 5.75
C PHE A 496 39.21 14.53 7.22
N ILE A 497 38.14 14.55 8.01
CA ILE A 497 38.21 14.86 9.45
C ILE A 497 39.04 13.80 10.18
N VAL A 498 38.78 12.51 9.92
CA VAL A 498 39.54 11.41 10.53
C VAL A 498 41.02 11.47 10.14
N ALA A 499 41.33 11.72 8.86
CA ALA A 499 42.71 11.89 8.41
C ALA A 499 43.41 13.08 9.09
N GLY A 500 42.69 14.20 9.26
CA GLY A 500 43.20 15.38 9.97
C GLY A 500 43.48 15.11 11.46
N ILE A 501 42.59 14.39 12.15
CA ILE A 501 42.79 13.99 13.55
C ILE A 501 43.99 13.05 13.69
N ILE A 502 44.13 12.06 12.80
CA ILE A 502 45.28 11.14 12.79
C ILE A 502 46.58 11.92 12.55
N HIS A 503 46.57 12.90 11.64
CA HIS A 503 47.75 13.71 11.36
C HIS A 503 48.14 14.58 12.57
N LEU A 504 47.16 15.25 13.20
CA LEU A 504 47.38 16.02 14.43
C LEU A 504 47.89 15.14 15.58
N ALA A 505 47.36 13.94 15.74
CA ALA A 505 47.84 12.98 16.74
C ALA A 505 49.29 12.55 16.47
N ARG A 506 49.66 12.32 15.20
CA ARG A 506 51.04 11.99 14.79
C ARG A 506 52.00 13.16 15.01
N VAL A 507 51.59 14.39 14.70
CA VAL A 507 52.40 15.60 14.94
C VAL A 507 52.59 15.84 16.45
N LYS A 508 51.55 15.60 17.26
CA LYS A 508 51.63 15.71 18.71
C LYS A 508 52.55 14.63 19.32
N ARG A 509 52.54 13.41 18.78
CA ARG A 509 53.48 12.34 19.16
C ARG A 509 54.92 12.68 18.78
N ALA A 510 55.15 13.14 17.56
CA ALA A 510 56.48 13.55 17.10
C ALA A 510 57.06 14.72 17.93
N ARG A 511 56.22 15.65 18.41
CA ARG A 511 56.66 16.72 19.33
C ARG A 511 56.94 16.24 20.75
N HIS A 512 56.23 15.20 21.21
CA HIS A 512 56.48 14.58 22.51
C HIS A 512 57.78 13.77 22.50
N ASP A 513 58.06 13.07 21.39
CA ASP A 513 59.27 12.25 21.23
C ASP A 513 60.52 13.11 20.98
N ALA A 514 60.38 14.32 20.43
CA ALA A 514 61.47 15.30 20.28
C ALA A 514 61.82 16.06 21.59
N GLY A 515 60.99 15.96 22.63
CA GLY A 515 61.18 16.66 23.91
C GLY A 515 62.03 15.92 24.94
N THR A 516 62.54 14.72 24.62
CA THR A 516 63.30 13.87 25.55
C THR A 516 64.70 13.57 25.02
N ALA A 517 65.52 14.61 24.81
CA ALA A 517 66.95 14.45 24.65
C ALA A 517 67.75 15.67 25.15
N LEU A 518 68.55 15.43 26.21
CA LEU A 518 69.85 16.05 26.56
C LEU A 518 69.88 17.39 27.36
N PRO A 519 70.98 17.67 28.12
CA PRO A 519 71.00 17.56 29.58
C PRO A 519 71.37 18.85 30.35
N ALA A 520 71.45 18.73 31.67
CA ALA A 520 71.75 19.77 32.67
C ALA A 520 73.06 20.54 32.44
N VAL A 521 72.99 21.87 32.60
CA VAL A 521 74.12 22.76 32.97
C VAL A 521 73.60 23.86 33.91
N LEU A 522 74.27 24.02 35.05
CA LEU A 522 74.08 25.11 36.03
C LEU A 522 74.46 26.49 35.44
N VAL A 523 73.86 27.58 35.94
CA VAL A 523 74.53 28.69 36.67
C VAL A 523 73.62 29.94 36.76
N THR A 524 73.29 30.27 38.02
CA THR A 524 73.03 31.58 38.70
C THR A 524 72.25 32.73 38.06
N GLY A 525 71.32 33.30 38.86
CA GLY A 525 70.98 34.73 38.81
C GLY A 525 69.53 35.08 39.17
N ALA A 526 69.24 35.31 40.45
CA ALA A 526 68.07 36.09 40.92
C ALA A 526 68.35 37.62 40.69
N PRO A 527 67.42 38.59 40.92
CA PRO A 527 66.16 38.47 41.66
C PRO A 527 64.96 39.38 41.22
N ARG A 528 63.87 39.25 42.00
CA ARG A 528 62.81 40.23 42.37
C ARG A 528 61.45 40.18 41.66
N SER A 529 60.46 39.79 42.48
CA SER A 529 59.02 40.16 42.43
C SER A 529 58.81 41.61 42.94
N PRO A 530 57.60 42.24 42.89
CA PRO A 530 56.37 41.87 43.64
C PRO A 530 55.05 41.94 42.81
N LYS A 531 54.06 41.07 43.00
CA LYS A 531 52.83 41.19 43.85
C LYS A 531 51.96 42.45 43.69
N CYS A 532 50.66 42.23 43.39
CA CYS A 532 49.40 42.83 43.93
C CYS A 532 48.27 42.52 42.92
N ALA A 533 47.15 41.82 43.15
CA ALA A 533 46.16 41.68 44.23
C ALA A 533 45.00 42.73 44.18
N VAL A 534 43.78 42.17 44.07
CA VAL A 534 42.44 42.60 44.57
C VAL A 534 41.68 43.75 43.86
N LEU A 535 40.46 43.48 43.37
CA LEU A 535 39.19 43.99 43.94
C LEU A 535 37.94 43.52 43.18
N VAL A 536 37.04 42.89 43.95
CA VAL A 536 35.64 42.61 43.66
C VAL A 536 34.81 43.78 44.21
N THR A 537 33.79 44.21 43.48
CA THR A 537 32.59 44.85 44.07
C THR A 537 31.35 44.38 43.32
N GLU A 538 30.46 43.71 44.06
CA GLU A 538 29.05 43.51 43.73
C GLU A 538 28.29 44.83 43.70
N ASN A 539 27.26 44.93 42.87
CA ASN A 539 26.03 45.58 43.31
C ASN A 539 24.80 45.10 42.53
N ASN A 540 23.66 45.32 43.16
CA ASN A 540 22.48 44.47 43.21
C ASN A 540 21.29 45.10 42.46
N ARG A 541 20.25 44.29 42.22
CA ARG A 541 18.81 44.66 41.97
C ARG A 541 18.48 45.32 40.63
N SER A 542 17.28 45.20 40.03
CA SER A 542 16.09 44.34 40.17
C SER A 542 15.08 44.83 39.11
N SER A 543 14.42 43.91 38.40
CA SER A 543 13.05 43.94 37.85
C SER A 543 12.34 45.28 37.55
N SER A 544 11.77 45.42 36.35
CA SER A 544 10.32 45.66 36.13
C SER A 544 9.94 45.65 34.63
N THR A 545 8.81 44.98 34.38
CA THR A 545 8.09 44.75 33.11
C THR A 545 7.15 45.91 32.79
N VAL A 546 7.05 46.37 31.53
CA VAL A 546 5.81 46.99 30.97
C VAL A 546 5.72 46.74 29.45
N LEU A 547 4.54 46.27 29.02
CA LEU A 547 4.04 46.12 27.66
C LEU A 547 3.70 47.47 26.99
N MET A 548 3.88 47.57 25.66
CA MET A 548 2.82 47.91 24.68
C MET A 548 3.42 48.26 23.31
N ASN A 549 2.98 47.51 22.28
CA ASN A 549 2.88 47.94 20.87
C ASN A 549 1.62 48.85 20.75
N PRO A 550 1.44 49.70 19.71
CA PRO A 550 1.53 49.30 18.31
C PRO A 550 1.98 50.39 17.31
N VAL A 551 2.10 49.99 16.03
CA VAL A 551 1.55 50.62 14.81
C VAL A 551 2.49 50.37 13.61
N SER A 552 1.83 49.98 12.52
CA SER A 552 2.29 49.71 11.17
C SER A 552 3.01 50.90 10.51
N TRP A 553 3.63 50.67 9.35
CA TRP A 553 3.43 51.40 8.07
C TRP A 553 4.26 50.70 6.98
N ALA A 554 3.67 50.59 5.79
CA ALA A 554 4.25 50.01 4.59
C ALA A 554 4.88 51.12 3.72
N PHE A 555 5.96 50.82 2.99
CA PHE A 555 6.32 51.52 1.75
C PHE A 555 7.12 50.63 0.80
N THR A 556 6.92 50.87 -0.49
CA THR A 556 7.35 50.14 -1.69
C THR A 556 8.58 50.76 -2.37
N SER A 557 9.33 49.88 -3.05
CA SER A 557 10.06 50.02 -4.33
C SER A 557 11.31 50.93 -4.53
N THR A 558 12.38 50.25 -4.97
CA THR A 558 13.27 50.50 -6.15
C THR A 558 14.48 51.46 -6.12
N THR A 559 15.61 50.83 -6.54
CA THR A 559 16.75 51.28 -7.40
C THR A 559 18.02 51.95 -6.84
N LEU A 560 19.16 51.30 -7.19
CA LEU A 560 20.61 51.63 -7.15
C LEU A 560 21.01 52.96 -7.87
N PRO A 561 22.29 53.47 -7.88
CA PRO A 561 23.59 52.77 -7.73
C PRO A 561 24.78 53.47 -6.97
N GLN A 562 25.79 52.64 -6.65
CA GLN A 562 27.27 52.85 -6.62
C GLN A 562 27.93 54.02 -5.85
N LEU A 563 28.85 53.67 -4.92
CA LEU A 563 30.28 54.07 -4.89
C LEU A 563 31.02 53.42 -3.68
N MET A 564 32.22 52.84 -3.94
CA MET A 564 33.19 52.37 -2.92
C MET A 564 34.15 53.50 -2.52
N PRO A 565 34.84 53.45 -1.34
CA PRO A 565 36.19 52.80 -1.30
C PRO A 565 36.57 52.06 0.01
N GLN A 566 37.41 51.04 -0.19
CA GLN A 566 38.50 50.39 0.58
C GLN A 566 38.64 50.40 2.13
N GLU A 567 38.93 49.16 2.62
CA GLU A 567 39.87 48.69 3.67
C GLU A 567 39.56 48.82 5.18
N PHE A 568 39.23 47.70 5.86
CA PHE A 568 40.12 46.91 6.74
C PHE A 568 39.39 45.69 7.37
N LEU A 569 40.16 44.65 7.70
CA LEU A 569 39.80 43.32 8.27
C LEU A 569 38.69 43.28 9.34
N ARG A 570 37.77 42.30 9.21
CA ARG A 570 37.49 41.27 10.25
C ARG A 570 36.60 40.13 9.73
N MET A 571 36.98 38.90 10.11
CA MET A 571 36.23 37.65 9.97
C MET A 571 34.86 37.75 10.64
N GLU A 572 33.81 37.28 9.98
CA GLU A 572 32.67 36.60 10.63
C GLU A 572 31.91 35.74 9.61
N VAL A 573 31.95 34.42 9.80
CA VAL A 573 31.21 33.42 9.03
C VAL A 573 29.90 33.16 9.76
N PHE A 574 28.77 33.60 9.19
CA PHE A 574 27.43 33.23 9.66
C PHE A 574 26.97 31.93 8.97
N LEU A 575 27.03 30.81 9.70
CA LEU A 575 26.33 29.57 9.36
C LEU A 575 25.11 29.44 10.30
N CYS A 576 23.92 29.68 9.75
CA CYS A 576 22.65 29.36 10.43
C CYS A 576 22.37 27.85 10.34
N LEU A 577 22.20 27.23 11.51
CA LEU A 577 21.89 25.82 11.77
C LEU A 577 20.47 25.43 11.32
N PRO A 578 20.21 24.11 11.12
CA PRO A 578 19.70 23.33 12.25
C PRO A 578 20.49 22.02 12.49
N CYS A 579 21.66 22.10 13.14
CA CYS A 579 22.28 20.97 13.86
C CYS A 579 22.01 21.11 15.36
N ARG A 580 20.74 20.98 15.76
CA ARG A 580 20.36 20.94 17.20
C ARG A 580 20.04 19.54 17.73
N ASN A 581 20.09 18.50 16.90
CA ASN A 581 19.79 17.12 17.32
C ASN A 581 21.01 16.18 17.39
N TRP A 582 22.23 16.67 17.15
CA TRP A 582 23.45 15.85 17.25
C TRP A 582 24.21 16.03 18.58
N MET A 583 23.85 17.03 19.40
CA MET A 583 24.55 17.33 20.65
C MET A 583 24.16 16.43 21.84
N TYR A 584 23.09 15.63 21.75
CA TYR A 584 22.69 14.72 22.83
C TYR A 584 23.23 13.28 22.69
N ILE A 585 23.90 12.95 21.59
CA ILE A 585 24.43 11.59 21.36
C ILE A 585 25.94 11.49 21.66
N MET A 586 26.65 12.62 21.70
CA MET A 586 28.11 12.64 21.99
C MET A 586 28.46 12.81 23.48
N GLU A 587 27.51 13.15 24.36
CA GLU A 587 27.75 13.20 25.81
C GLU A 587 27.61 11.83 26.51
N ALA A 588 27.18 10.78 25.81
CA ALA A 588 27.05 9.42 26.36
C ALA A 588 28.22 8.48 26.00
N PHE A 589 29.28 8.99 25.36
CA PHE A 589 30.42 8.17 24.90
C PHE A 589 31.79 8.63 25.41
N VAL A 590 31.85 9.64 26.30
CA VAL A 590 33.11 10.14 26.90
C VAL A 590 33.03 10.30 28.44
N THR A 591 32.08 9.63 29.09
CA THR A 591 32.17 9.25 30.51
C THR A 591 32.27 7.75 30.63
#